data_AF-A0AAV8XNH4-F1
#
_entry.id   AF-A0AAV8XNH4-F1
#
_cell.length_a   1.000
_cell.length_b   1.000
_cell.length_c   1.000
_cell.angle_alpha   90.00
_cell.angle_beta   90.00
_cell.angle_gamma   90.00
#
_symmetry.space_group_name_H-M   'P 1'
#
loop_
_entity.id
_entity.type
_entity.pdbx_description
1 polymer ?
#
loop_
_entity_poly.entity_id
_entity_poly.type
_entity_poly.pdbx_seq_one_letter_code
_entity_poly.pdbx_strand_id
1 'polypeptide(L)'
;MAENLEEDLPRFMKQKIERNRQKAIIIKRSKLVSHPYTKGAVISEDTTTIKIGATKYKDTGGGFLLEEEPEAADIPENVAVQVQAPIFEPDRPTCEICHKQFATSWLFDNFTLKCCDTCRMIERCEADQYEQVEKRALEVWGSEEKIEEERERREEKTGFSKIEKNIRSR
;
A
#
# COMPACT_ATOMS: atom_id res chain seq x y z
N MET A 1 32.56 -6.02 -14.58
CA MET A 1 32.28 -5.22 -15.78
C MET A 1 30.78 -5.34 -16.00
N ALA A 2 30.00 -4.32 -15.63
CA ALA A 2 28.54 -4.36 -15.77
C ALA A 2 28.21 -4.16 -17.24
N GLU A 3 27.65 -5.18 -17.88
CA GLU A 3 27.18 -5.11 -19.26
C GLU A 3 26.06 -4.07 -19.38
N ASN A 4 26.24 -3.13 -20.31
CA ASN A 4 25.27 -2.10 -20.65
C ASN A 4 24.04 -2.72 -21.34
N LEU A 5 23.11 -3.25 -20.55
CA LEU A 5 21.79 -3.73 -21.01
C LEU A 5 20.85 -2.61 -21.50
N GLU A 6 21.29 -1.35 -21.49
CA GLU A 6 20.49 -0.21 -21.96
C GLU A 6 20.41 -0.07 -23.49
N GLU A 7 21.30 -0.74 -24.24
CA GLU A 7 21.42 -0.48 -25.68
C GLU A 7 20.37 -1.18 -26.54
N ASP A 8 19.80 -2.31 -26.12
CA ASP A 8 18.95 -3.15 -26.98
C ASP A 8 17.44 -3.10 -26.71
N LEU A 9 16.91 -1.98 -26.19
CA LEU A 9 15.44 -1.78 -26.27
C LEU A 9 15.02 -1.42 -27.71
N PRO A 10 14.05 -2.14 -28.32
CA PRO A 10 13.51 -1.81 -29.63
C PRO A 10 13.06 -0.35 -29.70
N ARG A 11 13.25 0.30 -30.87
CA ARG A 11 12.94 1.71 -31.10
C ARG A 11 11.52 2.10 -30.66
N PHE A 12 10.55 1.21 -30.86
CA PHE A 12 9.16 1.38 -30.43
C PHE A 12 9.03 1.47 -28.90
N MET A 13 9.77 0.66 -28.14
CA MET A 13 9.75 0.68 -26.67
C MET A 13 10.38 1.97 -26.15
N LYS A 14 11.52 2.39 -26.73
CA LYS A 14 12.16 3.68 -26.40
C LYS A 14 11.20 4.85 -26.63
N GLN A 15 10.47 4.87 -27.75
CA GLN A 15 9.47 5.90 -28.05
C GLN A 15 8.28 5.89 -27.07
N LYS A 16 7.83 4.71 -26.62
CA LYS A 16 6.77 4.58 -25.62
C LYS A 16 7.22 5.08 -24.24
N ILE A 17 8.45 4.73 -23.83
CA ILE A 17 9.07 5.19 -22.59
C ILE A 17 9.16 6.72 -22.59
N GLU A 18 9.67 7.30 -23.67
CA GLU A 18 9.83 8.75 -23.78
C GLU A 18 8.48 9.48 -23.76
N ARG A 19 7.46 8.95 -24.46
CA ARG A 19 6.09 9.50 -24.40
C ARG A 19 5.50 9.46 -23.00
N ASN A 20 5.68 8.35 -22.27
CA ASN A 20 5.20 8.21 -20.89
C ASN A 20 5.94 9.16 -19.94
N ARG A 21 7.25 9.32 -20.13
CA ARG A 21 8.10 10.24 -19.38
C ARG A 21 7.64 11.69 -19.55
N GLN A 22 7.39 12.11 -20.79
CA GLN A 22 6.89 13.46 -21.09
C GLN A 22 5.53 13.73 -20.42
N LYS A 23 4.60 12.77 -20.49
CA LYS A 23 3.29 12.87 -19.80
C LYS A 23 3.46 13.05 -18.30
N ALA A 24 4.34 12.29 -17.66
CA ALA A 24 4.58 12.39 -16.22
C ALA A 24 5.16 13.76 -15.83
N ILE A 25 6.09 14.31 -16.63
CA ILE A 25 6.67 15.64 -16.39
C ILE A 25 5.61 16.74 -16.48
N ILE A 26 4.74 16.69 -17.49
CA ILE A 26 3.66 17.67 -17.66
C ILE A 26 2.69 17.64 -16.48
N ILE A 27 2.26 16.44 -16.05
CA ILE A 27 1.40 16.27 -14.87
C ILE A 27 2.07 16.82 -13.61
N LYS A 28 3.38 16.57 -13.43
CA LYS A 28 4.12 17.07 -12.27
C LYS A 28 4.19 18.59 -12.27
N ARG A 29 4.43 19.21 -13.43
CA ARG A 29 4.46 20.67 -13.59
C ARG A 29 3.09 21.31 -13.38
N SER A 30 2.02 20.71 -13.90
CA SER A 30 0.66 21.27 -13.75
C SER A 30 0.12 21.18 -12.33
N LYS A 31 0.54 20.16 -11.56
CA LYS A 31 0.20 20.03 -10.13
C LYS A 31 1.00 20.98 -9.24
N LEU A 32 2.09 21.56 -9.74
CA LEU A 32 3.01 22.43 -8.99
C LEU A 32 2.65 23.91 -9.15
N VAL A 33 1.36 24.24 -9.01
CA VAL A 33 0.92 25.63 -8.86
C VAL A 33 0.65 25.86 -7.39
N SER A 34 1.60 26.52 -6.72
CA SER A 34 1.39 27.15 -5.42
C SER A 34 0.38 28.27 -5.60
N HIS A 35 -0.87 27.98 -5.22
CA HIS A 35 -2.00 28.88 -5.00
C HIS A 35 -2.18 30.13 -5.93
N PRO A 36 -3.22 30.17 -6.78
CA PRO A 36 -3.41 31.20 -7.81
C PRO A 36 -3.87 32.62 -7.35
N TYR A 37 -3.77 32.96 -6.06
CA TYR A 37 -4.36 34.22 -5.53
C TYR A 37 -3.52 35.00 -4.49
N THR A 38 -2.20 34.81 -4.41
CA THR A 38 -1.36 35.64 -3.52
C THR A 38 -1.09 37.03 -4.12
N LYS A 39 -2.07 37.92 -4.01
CA LYS A 39 -1.92 39.39 -4.11
C LYS A 39 -2.31 40.00 -2.77
N GLY A 40 -1.40 39.98 -1.81
CA GLY A 40 -1.58 40.58 -0.50
C GLY A 40 -0.43 40.21 0.40
N ALA A 41 0.31 41.21 0.87
CA ALA A 41 1.53 41.08 1.64
C ALA A 41 1.34 40.23 2.90
N VAL A 42 1.90 39.02 2.90
CA VAL A 42 2.24 38.28 4.12
C VAL A 42 3.75 38.22 4.14
N ILE A 43 4.36 39.23 4.77
CA ILE A 43 5.79 39.24 5.07
C ILE A 43 5.92 38.49 6.39
N SER A 44 6.34 37.23 6.34
CA SER A 44 6.92 36.55 7.49
C SER A 44 8.42 36.46 7.28
N GLU A 45 9.19 36.86 8.30
CA GLU A 45 10.66 36.85 8.29
C GLU A 45 11.22 35.41 8.22
N ASP A 46 10.40 34.41 8.53
CA ASP A 46 10.69 32.98 8.39
C ASP A 46 9.65 32.28 7.50
N THR A 47 10.09 31.39 6.63
CA THR A 47 9.24 30.63 5.68
C THR A 47 8.30 29.62 6.36
N THR A 48 8.41 29.44 7.68
CA THR A 48 7.78 28.37 8.45
C THR A 48 6.63 28.84 9.34
N THR A 49 6.38 30.15 9.49
CA THR A 49 5.30 30.66 10.36
C THR A 49 4.47 31.75 9.70
N ILE A 50 3.15 31.56 9.70
CA ILE A 50 2.16 32.48 9.14
C ILE A 50 1.31 33.03 10.29
N LYS A 51 1.14 34.35 10.36
CA LYS A 51 0.29 35.01 11.36
C LYS A 51 -1.01 35.46 10.69
N ILE A 52 -2.15 34.98 11.18
CA ILE A 52 -3.48 35.42 10.73
C ILE A 52 -4.21 35.98 11.95
N GLY A 53 -4.27 37.30 12.07
CA GLY A 53 -4.86 37.96 13.24
C GLY A 53 -4.08 37.65 14.53
N ALA A 54 -4.73 36.98 15.49
CA ALA A 54 -4.15 36.63 16.79
C ALA A 54 -3.54 35.21 16.84
N THR A 55 -3.86 34.34 15.87
CA THR A 55 -3.36 32.96 15.83
C THR A 55 -2.07 32.89 15.00
N LYS A 56 -1.07 32.21 15.55
CA LYS A 56 0.19 31.91 14.85
C LYS A 56 0.10 30.48 14.34
N TYR A 57 0.40 30.28 13.07
CA TYR A 57 0.43 28.96 12.46
C TYR A 57 1.85 28.57 12.09
N LYS A 58 2.24 27.33 12.38
CA LYS A 58 3.54 26.74 12.06
C LYS A 58 3.40 25.66 11.00
N ASP A 59 4.15 25.78 9.92
CA ASP A 59 4.22 24.77 8.85
C ASP A 59 5.37 23.78 9.14
N THR A 60 5.02 22.51 9.38
CA THR A 60 5.99 21.42 9.60
C THR A 60 6.44 20.76 8.29
N GLY A 61 6.03 21.28 7.14
CA GLY A 61 6.34 20.73 5.82
C GLY A 61 5.48 19.52 5.43
N GLY A 62 4.45 19.20 6.22
CA GLY A 62 3.51 18.09 6.00
C GLY A 62 2.24 18.46 5.23
N GLY A 63 2.11 19.72 4.78
CA GLY A 63 0.93 20.21 4.05
C GLY A 63 -0.26 20.63 4.93
N PHE A 64 -0.09 20.63 6.24
CA PHE A 64 -1.05 21.17 7.22
C PHE A 64 -0.36 22.19 8.12
N LEU A 65 -1.02 23.31 8.38
CA LEU A 65 -0.58 24.34 9.31
C LEU A 65 -1.06 23.99 10.72
N LEU A 66 -0.17 24.04 11.72
CA LEU A 66 -0.49 23.81 13.13
C LEU A 66 -0.73 25.15 13.84
N GLU A 67 -1.84 25.27 14.58
CA GLU A 67 -2.12 26.42 15.45
C GLU A 67 -1.25 26.37 16.70
N GLU A 68 -0.43 27.39 16.90
CA GLU A 68 0.40 27.57 18.09
C GLU A 68 -0.38 28.50 19.05
N GLU A 69 -1.12 27.92 19.99
CA GLU A 69 -1.76 28.67 21.08
C GLU A 69 -0.68 29.25 22.01
N PRO A 70 -0.80 30.52 22.45
CA PRO A 70 0.18 31.11 23.36
C PRO A 70 0.12 30.46 24.75
N GLU A 71 1.27 29.94 25.16
CA GLU A 71 1.54 29.13 26.34
C GLU A 71 0.97 29.70 27.66
N ALA A 72 0.04 28.97 28.27
CA ALA A 72 -0.05 28.89 29.73
C ALA A 72 0.85 27.73 30.19
N ALA A 73 1.70 28.02 31.17
CA ALA A 73 2.84 27.21 31.59
C ALA A 73 2.52 25.80 32.12
N ASP A 74 3.52 24.93 31.96
CA ASP A 74 3.89 23.74 32.75
C ASP A 74 2.99 22.49 32.69
N ILE A 75 3.40 21.51 31.88
CA ILE A 75 4.03 20.23 32.29
C ILE A 75 4.44 19.50 30.98
N PRO A 76 5.65 18.93 30.85
CA PRO A 76 5.95 17.98 29.80
C PRO A 76 5.11 16.73 30.05
N GLU A 77 3.89 16.72 29.53
CA GLU A 77 3.14 15.51 29.33
C GLU A 77 3.90 14.78 28.22
N ASN A 78 4.85 13.93 28.64
CA ASN A 78 5.19 12.75 27.88
C ASN A 78 3.86 12.25 27.36
N VAL A 79 3.62 12.42 26.05
CA VAL A 79 2.53 11.76 25.38
C VAL A 79 2.74 10.32 25.79
N ALA A 80 1.87 9.85 26.68
CA ALA A 80 1.74 8.45 26.96
C ALA A 80 1.34 7.91 25.60
N VAL A 81 2.36 7.52 24.81
CA VAL A 81 2.24 6.40 23.91
C VAL A 81 1.51 5.42 24.79
N GLN A 82 0.24 5.17 24.48
CA GLN A 82 -0.44 4.02 25.02
C GLN A 82 0.45 2.88 24.54
N VAL A 83 1.42 2.49 25.37
CA VAL A 83 2.13 1.25 25.23
C VAL A 83 0.98 0.27 25.22
N GLN A 84 0.70 -0.27 24.04
CA GLN A 84 -0.35 -1.26 23.86
C GLN A 84 -0.25 -2.21 25.04
N ALA A 85 -1.38 -2.45 25.72
CA ALA A 85 -1.43 -3.23 26.94
C ALA A 85 -0.48 -4.43 26.82
N PRO A 86 0.38 -4.70 27.82
CA PRO A 86 1.30 -5.83 27.78
C PRO A 86 0.52 -7.06 27.34
N ILE A 87 0.88 -7.61 26.18
CA ILE A 87 0.25 -8.83 25.67
C ILE A 87 0.46 -9.88 26.75
N PHE A 88 -0.61 -10.30 27.41
CA PHE A 88 -0.55 -11.35 28.42
C PHE A 88 0.03 -12.60 27.73
N GLU A 89 1.22 -12.99 28.17
CA GLU A 89 1.96 -14.17 27.68
C GLU A 89 1.15 -15.49 27.65
N PRO A 90 0.16 -15.76 28.54
CA PRO A 90 -0.60 -17.01 28.47
C PRO A 90 -1.58 -17.12 27.29
N ASP A 91 -2.02 -16.02 26.69
CA ASP A 91 -3.04 -16.05 25.62
C ASP A 91 -2.43 -16.12 24.21
N ARG A 92 -1.09 -16.16 24.12
CA ARG A 92 -0.39 -16.21 22.84
C ARG A 92 -0.61 -17.58 22.16
N PRO A 93 -1.08 -17.62 20.89
CA PRO A 93 -1.32 -18.89 20.21
C PRO A 93 -0.02 -19.70 20.09
N THR A 94 -0.13 -20.99 20.39
CA THR A 94 0.95 -21.97 20.24
C THR A 94 0.86 -22.64 18.89
N CYS A 95 2.01 -22.81 18.22
CA CYS A 95 2.07 -23.51 16.95
C CYS A 95 1.71 -25.00 17.10
N GLU A 96 0.87 -25.54 16.21
CA GLU A 96 0.49 -26.96 16.25
C GLU A 96 1.62 -27.92 15.85
N ILE A 97 2.62 -27.43 15.11
CA ILE A 97 3.75 -28.25 14.65
C ILE A 97 4.94 -28.21 15.61
N CYS A 98 5.38 -27.00 15.99
CA CYS A 98 6.58 -26.83 16.81
C CYS A 98 6.28 -26.46 18.27
N HIS A 99 5.01 -26.25 18.62
CA HIS A 99 4.55 -25.89 19.95
C HIS A 99 5.17 -24.61 20.54
N LYS A 100 5.83 -23.80 19.71
CA LYS A 100 6.34 -22.49 20.10
C LYS A 100 5.20 -21.47 20.09
N GLN A 101 5.15 -20.63 21.11
CA GLN A 101 4.24 -19.49 21.15
C GLN A 101 4.67 -18.46 20.09
N PHE A 102 3.72 -17.93 19.32
CA PHE A 102 3.99 -16.89 18.32
C PHE A 102 2.97 -15.74 18.44
N ALA A 103 3.41 -14.50 18.24
CA ALA A 103 2.54 -13.33 18.42
C ALA A 103 1.59 -13.13 17.23
N THR A 104 2.19 -13.11 16.05
CA THR A 104 1.57 -12.83 14.76
C THR A 104 2.21 -13.80 13.79
N SER A 105 1.40 -14.53 13.03
CA SER A 105 1.87 -15.28 11.88
C SER A 105 0.92 -15.00 10.74
N TRP A 106 1.42 -14.96 9.50
CA TRP A 106 0.53 -14.61 8.39
C TRP A 106 -0.56 -15.65 8.15
N LEU A 107 -0.34 -16.91 8.55
CA LEU A 107 -1.39 -17.94 8.55
C LEU A 107 -2.46 -17.69 9.62
N PHE A 108 -2.06 -17.22 10.80
CA PHE A 108 -3.01 -16.89 11.87
C PHE A 108 -3.81 -15.64 11.53
N ASP A 109 -3.18 -14.62 10.95
CA ASP A 109 -3.84 -13.34 10.64
C ASP A 109 -4.86 -13.46 9.50
N ASN A 110 -4.59 -14.31 8.49
CA ASN A 110 -5.46 -14.44 7.31
C ASN A 110 -6.43 -15.63 7.38
N PHE A 111 -6.01 -16.73 8.02
CA PHE A 111 -6.72 -18.02 8.01
C PHE A 111 -7.04 -18.53 9.41
N THR A 112 -6.71 -17.78 10.48
CA THR A 112 -6.87 -18.20 11.88
C THR A 112 -6.17 -19.52 12.25
N LEU A 113 -5.24 -19.97 11.40
CA LEU A 113 -4.50 -21.22 11.58
C LEU A 113 -3.33 -21.01 12.53
N LYS A 114 -3.23 -21.86 13.56
CA LYS A 114 -2.19 -21.77 14.60
C LYS A 114 -0.86 -22.38 14.14
N CYS A 115 -0.32 -21.86 13.03
CA CYS A 115 0.98 -22.25 12.48
C CYS A 115 1.92 -21.04 12.47
N CYS A 116 3.14 -21.20 12.97
CA CYS A 116 4.17 -20.16 12.87
C CYS A 116 4.77 -20.12 11.45
N ASP A 117 5.36 -18.99 11.06
CA ASP A 117 5.89 -18.82 9.70
C ASP A 117 7.07 -19.74 9.39
N THR A 118 7.82 -20.21 10.40
CA THR A 118 8.89 -21.19 10.22
C THR A 118 8.37 -22.59 9.87
N CYS A 119 7.18 -22.95 10.34
CA CYS A 119 6.59 -24.27 10.13
C CYS A 119 5.57 -24.29 8.99
N ARG A 120 5.29 -23.16 8.35
CA ARG A 120 4.37 -23.05 7.21
C ARG A 120 4.70 -24.03 6.08
N MET A 121 5.99 -24.28 5.85
CA MET A 121 6.50 -25.09 4.73
C MET A 121 6.39 -26.62 4.96
N ILE A 122 5.72 -27.05 6.03
CA ILE A 122 5.49 -28.47 6.31
C ILE A 122 4.08 -28.79 5.83
N GLU A 123 3.94 -29.79 4.96
CA GLU A 123 2.70 -30.19 4.24
C GLU A 123 1.42 -30.15 5.11
N ARG A 124 1.55 -30.45 6.41
CA ARG A 124 0.45 -30.44 7.38
C ARG A 124 -0.22 -29.07 7.57
N CYS A 125 0.49 -27.93 7.49
CA CYS A 125 -0.16 -26.60 7.57
C CYS A 125 -0.69 -26.10 6.22
N GLU A 126 -0.22 -26.66 5.10
CA GLU A 126 -0.64 -26.25 3.75
C GLU A 126 -2.00 -26.84 3.36
N ALA A 127 -2.29 -28.07 3.81
CA ALA A 127 -3.57 -28.74 3.57
C ALA A 127 -4.76 -27.96 4.16
N ASP A 128 -4.63 -27.50 5.41
CA ASP A 128 -5.69 -26.76 6.10
C ASP A 128 -5.95 -25.39 5.46
N GLN A 129 -4.92 -24.76 4.88
CA GLN A 129 -5.07 -23.49 4.16
C GLN A 129 -5.87 -23.69 2.87
N TYR A 130 -5.59 -24.76 2.11
CA TYR A 130 -6.25 -25.01 0.83
C TYR A 130 -7.74 -25.32 1.01
N GLU A 131 -8.07 -26.13 2.02
CA GLU A 131 -9.46 -26.49 2.35
C GLU A 131 -10.31 -25.25 2.70
N GLN A 132 -9.77 -24.30 3.48
CA GLN A 132 -10.49 -23.07 3.81
C GLN A 132 -10.75 -22.18 2.58
N VAL A 133 -9.76 -22.09 1.69
CA VAL A 133 -9.89 -21.32 0.45
C VAL A 133 -10.94 -21.94 -0.47
N GLU A 134 -10.93 -23.27 -0.59
CA GLU A 134 -11.89 -24.01 -1.41
C GLU A 134 -13.33 -23.84 -0.89
N LYS A 135 -13.55 -24.01 0.42
CA LYS A 135 -14.87 -23.78 1.05
C LYS A 135 -15.36 -22.37 0.78
N ARG A 136 -14.51 -21.36 1.00
CA ARG A 136 -14.88 -19.96 0.72
C ARG A 136 -15.14 -19.71 -0.75
N ALA A 137 -14.40 -20.34 -1.65
CA ALA A 137 -14.64 -20.24 -3.09
C ALA A 137 -16.01 -20.82 -3.45
N LEU A 138 -16.37 -21.98 -2.91
CA LEU A 138 -17.68 -22.60 -3.10
C LEU A 138 -18.81 -21.75 -2.49
N GLU A 139 -18.61 -21.09 -1.35
CA GLU A 139 -19.61 -20.16 -0.79
C GLU A 139 -19.84 -18.94 -1.69
N VAL A 140 -18.77 -18.35 -2.23
CA VAL A 140 -18.86 -17.14 -3.06
C VAL A 140 -19.39 -17.45 -4.46
N TRP A 141 -18.95 -18.56 -5.06
CA TRP A 141 -19.25 -18.92 -6.45
C TRP A 141 -20.37 -19.97 -6.57
N GLY A 142 -20.77 -20.59 -5.47
CA GLY A 142 -21.90 -21.52 -5.37
C GLY A 142 -21.57 -22.97 -5.73
N SER A 143 -20.83 -23.20 -6.82
CA SER A 143 -20.41 -24.54 -7.24
C SER A 143 -19.08 -24.48 -7.98
N GLU A 144 -18.37 -25.60 -8.00
CA GLU A 144 -17.11 -25.75 -8.74
C GLU A 144 -17.32 -25.49 -10.25
N GLU A 145 -18.43 -25.99 -10.81
CA GLU A 145 -18.85 -25.77 -12.20
C GLU A 145 -18.92 -24.27 -12.56
N LYS A 146 -19.50 -23.43 -11.68
CA LYS A 146 -19.58 -21.99 -11.92
C LYS A 146 -18.22 -21.29 -11.89
N ILE A 147 -17.28 -21.79 -11.07
CA ILE A 147 -15.91 -21.28 -11.03
C ILE A 147 -15.21 -21.59 -12.35
N GLU A 148 -15.39 -22.80 -12.86
CA GLU A 148 -14.78 -23.26 -14.12
C GLU A 148 -15.35 -22.49 -15.33
N GLU A 149 -16.66 -22.35 -15.44
CA GLU A 149 -17.30 -21.56 -16.51
C GLU A 149 -16.83 -20.08 -16.51
N GLU A 150 -16.71 -19.46 -15.34
CA GLU A 150 -16.21 -18.09 -15.23
C GLU A 150 -14.73 -18.01 -15.63
N ARG A 151 -13.93 -19.03 -15.31
CA ARG A 151 -12.52 -19.12 -15.71
C ARG A 151 -12.39 -19.20 -17.22
N GLU A 152 -13.14 -20.09 -17.88
CA GLU A 152 -13.16 -20.22 -19.34
C GLU A 152 -13.58 -18.89 -20.00
N ARG A 153 -14.67 -18.27 -19.53
CA ARG A 153 -15.15 -16.99 -20.05
C ARG A 153 -14.10 -15.88 -19.95
N ARG A 154 -13.29 -15.89 -18.88
CA ARG A 154 -12.19 -14.93 -18.71
C ARG A 154 -11.02 -15.25 -19.62
N GLU A 155 -10.67 -16.52 -19.77
CA GLU A 155 -9.62 -16.96 -20.68
C GLU A 155 -9.94 -16.59 -22.12
N GLU A 156 -11.15 -16.85 -22.59
CA GLU A 156 -11.64 -16.44 -23.91
C GLU A 156 -11.54 -14.92 -24.11
N LYS A 157 -12.00 -14.12 -23.14
CA LYS A 157 -11.90 -12.66 -23.19
C LYS A 157 -10.45 -12.17 -23.25
N THR A 158 -9.55 -12.77 -22.48
CA THR A 158 -8.12 -12.42 -22.52
C THR A 158 -7.48 -12.85 -23.84
N GLY A 159 -7.87 -13.99 -24.39
CA GLY A 159 -7.46 -14.48 -25.70
C GLY A 159 -7.91 -13.53 -26.81
N PHE A 160 -9.19 -13.16 -26.81
CA PHE A 160 -9.77 -12.19 -27.74
C PHE A 160 -9.08 -10.83 -27.64
N SER A 161 -8.83 -10.35 -26.42
CA SER A 161 -8.12 -9.09 -26.18
C SER A 161 -6.68 -9.12 -26.68
N LYS A 162 -5.98 -10.25 -26.59
CA LYS A 162 -4.62 -10.43 -27.14
C LYS A 162 -4.66 -10.44 -28.67
N ILE A 163 -5.63 -11.12 -29.28
CA ILE A 163 -5.83 -11.16 -30.73
C ILE A 163 -6.17 -9.76 -31.26
N GLU A 164 -7.10 -9.05 -30.64
CA GLU A 164 -7.48 -7.68 -31.02
C GLU A 164 -6.30 -6.71 -30.94
N LYS A 165 -5.47 -6.81 -29.88
CA LYS A 165 -4.23 -6.03 -29.76
C LYS A 165 -3.23 -6.37 -30.84
N ASN A 166 -3.09 -7.64 -31.21
CA ASN A 166 -2.18 -8.08 -32.27
C ASN A 166 -2.63 -7.53 -33.63
N ILE A 167 -3.93 -7.62 -33.94
CA ILE A 167 -4.53 -7.06 -35.17
C ILE A 167 -4.33 -5.54 -35.22
N ARG A 168 -4.57 -4.81 -34.12
CA ARG A 168 -4.36 -3.35 -34.05
C ARG A 168 -2.89 -2.91 -34.13
N SER A 169 -1.95 -3.84 -33.92
CA SER A 169 -0.51 -3.56 -33.96
C SER A 169 0.14 -3.84 -35.33
N ARG A 170 -0.60 -4.47 -36.25
CA ARG A 170 -0.25 -4.60 -37.66
C ARG A 170 -0.78 -3.41 -38.46
#